data_AF-A0A8B6C264-F1
#
_entry.id   AF-A0A8B6C264-F1
#
_cell.length_a   1.000
_cell.length_b   1.000
_cell.length_c   1.000
_cell.angle_alpha   90.00
_cell.angle_beta   90.00
_cell.angle_gamma   90.00
#
_symmetry.space_group_name_H-M   'P 1'
#
loop_
_entity.id
_entity.type
_entity.pdbx_description
1 polymer ?
#
loop_
_entity_poly.entity_id
_entity_poly.type
_entity_poly.pdbx_seq_one_letter_code
_entity_poly.pdbx_strand_id
1 'polypeptide(L)'
;MADEDRQNLRVPIVQSEALERKISACLRRWLGVPRSFSSIGLYSTGTKLQLPMKALTEEYKVTKTRQVMTLRDSKDAKVRGAKVKIRTGRKWKQRKQFKEA
;
A
#
# COMPACT_ATOMS: atom_id res chain seq x y z
N MET A 1 0.56 2.46 29.45
CA MET A 1 0.30 3.76 28.77
C MET A 1 1.20 4.01 27.53
N ALA A 2 2.08 3.07 27.12
CA ALA A 2 2.99 3.27 25.97
C ALA A 2 2.66 2.40 24.71
N ASP A 3 1.68 1.50 24.80
CA ASP A 3 1.29 0.61 23.70
C ASP A 3 0.21 1.17 22.77
N GLU A 4 -0.42 2.29 23.16
CA GLU A 4 -1.49 2.95 22.41
C GLU A 4 -0.93 3.94 21.38
N ASP A 5 0.17 4.62 21.69
CA ASP A 5 0.87 5.50 20.74
C ASP A 5 1.54 4.72 19.60
N ARG A 6 1.95 3.47 19.85
CA ARG A 6 2.40 2.56 18.79
C ARG A 6 1.26 2.10 17.86
N GLN A 7 0.00 2.27 18.26
CA GLN A 7 -1.17 1.93 17.44
C GLN A 7 -1.59 3.08 16.50
N ASN A 8 -1.11 4.30 16.75
CA ASN A 8 -1.37 5.49 15.91
C ASN A 8 -0.55 5.52 14.61
N LEU A 9 0.50 4.70 14.49
CA LEU A 9 1.26 4.52 13.24
C LEU A 9 0.62 3.46 12.31
N ARG A 10 -0.70 3.24 12.39
CA ARG A 10 -1.44 2.30 11.52
C ARG A 10 -2.09 3.05 10.36
N VAL A 11 -1.28 3.43 9.38
CA VAL A 11 -1.74 4.08 8.14
C VAL A 11 -2.80 3.20 7.45
N PRO A 12 -4.07 3.63 7.33
CA PRO A 12 -5.08 2.92 6.55
C PRO A 12 -4.88 3.20 5.05
N ILE A 13 -5.40 2.31 4.19
CA ILE A 13 -5.29 2.46 2.73
C ILE A 13 -5.85 3.80 2.20
N VAL A 14 -6.80 4.40 2.92
CA VAL A 14 -7.39 5.71 2.55
C VAL A 14 -6.34 6.83 2.62
N GLN A 15 -5.40 6.77 3.57
CA GLN A 15 -4.33 7.76 3.66
C GLN A 15 -3.33 7.61 2.51
N SER A 16 -2.97 6.37 2.13
CA SER A 16 -2.10 6.15 0.97
C SER A 16 -2.76 6.60 -0.33
N GLU A 17 -4.07 6.35 -0.50
CA GLU A 17 -4.82 6.83 -1.67
C GLU A 17 -4.88 8.36 -1.73
N ALA A 18 -5.12 9.03 -0.60
CA ALA A 18 -5.16 10.48 -0.53
C ALA A 18 -3.80 11.11 -0.87
N LEU A 19 -2.71 10.50 -0.39
CA LEU A 19 -1.36 10.94 -0.70
C LEU A 19 -1.00 10.69 -2.17
N GLU A 20 -1.34 9.53 -2.72
CA GLU A 20 -1.14 9.23 -4.14
C GLU A 20 -1.86 10.23 -5.02
N ARG A 21 -3.11 10.60 -4.71
CA ARG A 21 -3.85 11.66 -5.44
C ARG A 21 -3.11 13.00 -5.47
N LYS A 22 -2.51 13.40 -4.35
CA LYS A 22 -1.71 14.64 -4.27
C LYS A 22 -0.44 14.54 -5.11
N ILE A 23 0.27 13.41 -5.01
CA ILE A 23 1.47 13.14 -5.82
C ILE A 23 1.12 13.17 -7.31
N SER A 24 0.06 12.46 -7.73
CA SER A 24 -0.35 12.45 -9.13
C SER A 24 -0.80 13.83 -9.60
N ALA A 25 -1.43 14.65 -8.75
CA ALA A 25 -1.79 16.03 -9.12
C ALA A 25 -0.56 16.91 -9.34
N CYS A 26 0.44 16.80 -8.45
CA CYS A 26 1.71 17.49 -8.57
C CYS A 26 2.48 17.04 -9.83
N LEU A 27 2.60 15.73 -10.05
CA LEU A 27 3.25 15.16 -11.23
C LEU A 27 2.58 15.61 -12.53
N ARG A 28 1.25 15.62 -12.60
CA ARG A 28 0.54 16.09 -13.79
C ARG A 28 0.82 17.56 -14.09
N ARG A 29 0.85 18.40 -13.05
CA ARG A 29 1.19 19.83 -13.18
C ARG A 29 2.66 20.01 -13.59
N TRP A 30 3.56 19.20 -13.05
CA TRP A 30 4.99 19.27 -13.35
C TRP A 30 5.31 18.83 -14.79
N LEU A 31 4.65 17.78 -15.28
CA LEU A 31 4.82 17.24 -16.63
C LEU A 31 3.97 17.96 -17.69
N GLY A 32 3.13 18.91 -17.31
CA GLY A 32 2.22 19.61 -18.23
C GLY A 32 1.14 18.71 -18.86
N VAL A 33 0.87 17.53 -18.27
CA VAL A 33 -0.10 16.58 -18.83
C VAL A 33 -1.54 16.89 -18.39
N PRO A 34 -2.55 16.59 -19.23
CA PRO A 34 -3.94 16.80 -18.88
C PRO A 34 -4.36 16.06 -17.61
N ARG A 35 -5.36 16.61 -16.89
CA ARG A 35 -5.98 15.97 -15.72
C ARG A 35 -6.62 14.61 -16.05
N SER A 36 -6.99 14.38 -17.31
CA SER A 36 -7.53 13.12 -17.84
C SER A 36 -6.47 12.03 -18.00
N PHE A 37 -5.18 12.35 -17.90
CA PHE A 37 -4.11 11.37 -18.02
C PHE A 37 -4.20 10.34 -16.89
N SER A 38 -4.27 9.06 -17.28
CA SER A 38 -4.51 7.96 -16.35
C SER A 38 -3.34 7.76 -15.40
N SER A 39 -3.63 7.44 -14.14
CA SER A 39 -2.61 7.12 -13.14
C SER A 39 -1.80 5.88 -13.53
N ILE A 40 -2.36 4.95 -14.32
CA ILE A 40 -1.60 3.79 -14.84
C ILE A 40 -0.45 4.26 -15.72
N GLY A 41 -0.66 5.30 -16.54
CA GLY A 41 0.39 5.84 -17.41
C GLY A 41 1.44 6.66 -16.67
N LEU A 42 1.14 7.10 -15.44
CA LEU A 42 2.12 7.80 -14.58
C LEU A 42 3.02 6.82 -13.82
N TYR A 43 2.49 5.66 -13.44
CA TYR A 43 3.18 4.69 -12.57
C TYR A 43 3.56 3.40 -13.30
N SER A 44 3.32 3.28 -14.61
CA SER A 44 3.69 2.10 -15.37
C SER A 44 5.19 2.06 -15.63
N THR A 45 5.74 0.85 -15.55
CA THR A 45 7.13 0.53 -15.91
C THR A 45 7.28 0.17 -17.38
N GLY A 46 6.18 -0.07 -18.10
CA GLY A 46 6.16 -0.50 -19.50
C GLY A 46 5.81 0.59 -20.51
N THR A 47 5.46 1.79 -20.06
CA THR A 47 5.15 2.93 -20.93
C THR A 47 6.41 3.67 -21.37
N LYS A 48 6.33 4.42 -22.48
CA LYS A 48 7.44 5.28 -22.94
C LYS A 48 7.87 6.31 -21.88
N LEU A 49 6.92 6.79 -21.09
CA LEU A 49 7.19 7.59 -19.90
C LEU A 49 7.40 6.65 -18.73
N GLN A 50 8.67 6.41 -18.36
CA GLN A 50 9.04 5.64 -17.18
C GLN A 50 9.52 6.61 -16.10
N LEU A 51 8.74 6.77 -15.05
CA LEU A 51 9.14 7.57 -13.88
C LEU A 51 9.75 6.62 -12.83
N PRO A 52 10.76 7.06 -12.05
CA PRO A 52 11.29 6.29 -10.93
C PRO A 52 10.33 6.33 -9.72
N MET A 53 9.03 6.19 -9.96
CA MET A 53 7.97 6.30 -8.97
C MET A 53 6.95 5.19 -9.20
N LYS A 54 6.66 4.44 -8.13
CA LYS A 54 5.61 3.41 -8.14
C LYS A 54 4.35 3.95 -7.50
N ALA A 55 3.21 3.34 -7.83
CA ALA A 55 1.95 3.67 -7.20
C ALA A 55 2.02 3.37 -5.69
N LEU A 56 1.83 4.39 -4.86
CA LEU A 56 1.93 4.28 -3.40
C LEU A 56 0.91 3.28 -2.84
N THR A 57 -0.27 3.23 -3.43
CA THR A 57 -1.34 2.31 -3.04
C THR A 57 -0.98 0.86 -3.35
N GLU A 58 -0.23 0.62 -4.44
CA GLU A 58 0.27 -0.70 -4.80
C GLU A 58 1.35 -1.15 -3.81
N GLU A 59 2.37 -0.32 -3.59
CA GLU A 59 3.44 -0.59 -2.62
C GLU A 59 2.90 -0.78 -1.20
N TYR A 60 1.87 -0.02 -0.81
CA TYR A 60 1.18 -0.20 0.46
C TYR A 60 0.53 -1.60 0.56
N LYS A 61 -0.17 -2.05 -0.49
CA LYS A 61 -0.79 -3.38 -0.51
C LYS A 61 0.27 -4.49 -0.47
N VAL A 62 1.31 -4.39 -1.29
CA VAL A 62 2.41 -5.36 -1.35
C VAL A 62 3.09 -5.47 0.02
N THR A 63 3.45 -4.34 0.62
CA THR A 63 4.09 -4.29 1.93
C THR A 63 3.21 -4.90 3.02
N LYS A 64 1.91 -4.57 3.04
CA LYS A 64 0.97 -5.14 4.03
C LYS A 64 0.74 -6.63 3.82
N THR A 65 0.64 -7.10 2.58
CA THR A 65 0.51 -8.53 2.26
C THR A 65 1.77 -9.29 2.65
N ARG A 66 2.94 -8.77 2.30
CA ARG A 66 4.23 -9.33 2.70
C ARG A 66 4.36 -9.40 4.22
N GLN A 67 3.95 -8.36 4.93
CA GLN A 67 3.92 -8.37 6.39
C GLN A 67 3.01 -9.48 6.96
N VAL A 68 1.83 -9.72 6.37
CA VAL A 68 0.97 -10.86 6.76
C VAL A 68 1.70 -12.19 6.55
N MET A 69 2.31 -12.38 5.37
CA MET A 69 3.02 -13.61 5.02
C MET A 69 4.20 -13.86 5.97
N THR A 70 5.05 -12.85 6.20
CA THR A 70 6.18 -12.97 7.13
C THR A 70 5.76 -13.31 8.55
N LEU A 71 4.65 -12.76 9.04
CA LEU A 71 4.14 -13.09 10.38
C LEU A 71 3.52 -14.49 10.45
N ARG A 72 2.87 -14.95 9.37
CA ARG A 72 2.27 -16.29 9.28
C ARG A 72 3.35 -17.37 9.18
N ASP A 73 4.35 -17.15 8.33
CA ASP A 73 5.36 -18.12 7.95
C ASP A 73 6.64 -17.98 8.79
N SER A 74 6.58 -17.20 9.88
CA SER A 74 7.69 -17.02 10.81
C SER A 74 8.14 -18.36 11.41
N LYS A 75 9.46 -18.53 11.52
CA LYS A 75 10.09 -19.68 12.18
C LYS A 75 9.80 -19.70 13.68
N ASP A 76 9.60 -18.54 14.29
CA ASP A 76 9.28 -18.39 15.71
C ASP A 76 7.83 -18.79 16.00
N ALA A 77 7.66 -19.80 16.85
CA ALA A 77 6.37 -20.32 17.27
C ALA A 77 5.51 -19.28 18.02
N LYS A 78 6.12 -18.36 18.79
CA LYS A 78 5.41 -17.29 19.51
C LYS A 78 4.84 -16.27 18.54
N VAL A 79 5.61 -15.87 17.52
CA VAL A 79 5.20 -14.93 16.48
C VAL A 79 4.06 -15.50 15.63
N ARG A 80 4.18 -16.78 15.24
CA ARG A 80 3.13 -17.50 14.51
C ARG A 80 1.85 -17.67 15.34
N GLY A 81 2.00 -17.96 16.64
CA GLY A 81 0.90 -18.14 17.59
C GLY A 81 0.11 -16.85 17.89
N ALA A 82 0.75 -15.69 17.76
CA ALA A 82 0.16 -14.38 18.09
C ALA A 82 -1.01 -13.96 17.17
N LYS A 83 -1.22 -14.63 16.02
CA LYS A 83 -2.34 -14.39 15.08
C LYS A 83 -2.62 -12.88 14.84
N VAL A 84 -1.56 -12.10 14.67
CA VAL A 84 -1.62 -10.64 14.57
C VAL A 84 -2.53 -10.23 13.42
N LYS A 85 -3.63 -9.52 13.75
CA LYS A 85 -4.54 -8.95 12.74
C LYS A 85 -3.98 -7.63 12.24
N ILE A 86 -3.46 -7.62 11.01
CA ILE A 86 -3.02 -6.38 10.36
C ILE A 86 -4.26 -5.55 9.99
N ARG A 87 -4.45 -4.41 10.66
CA ARG A 87 -5.54 -3.47 10.36
C ARG A 87 -5.16 -2.60 9.16
N THR A 88 -5.89 -2.74 8.06
CA THR A 88 -5.71 -1.98 6.79
C THR A 88 -6.85 -0.99 6.51
N GLY A 89 -7.80 -0.87 7.43
CA GLY A 89 -9.01 -0.05 7.29
C GLY A 89 -10.23 -0.86 6.85
N ARG A 90 -11.37 -0.17 6.64
CA ARG A 90 -12.65 -0.79 6.21
C ARG A 90 -12.64 -1.18 4.73
N LYS A 91 -11.92 -0.41 3.90
CA LYS A 91 -11.95 -0.47 2.43
C LYS A 91 -11.22 -1.68 1.84
N TRP A 92 -10.20 -2.20 2.52
CA TRP A 92 -9.41 -3.33 2.02
C TRP A 92 -9.04 -4.31 3.13
N LYS A 93 -9.27 -5.61 2.87
CA LYS A 93 -8.94 -6.73 3.78
C LYS A 93 -7.94 -7.65 3.09
N GLN A 94 -6.76 -7.85 3.67
CA GLN A 94 -5.65 -8.65 3.13
C GLN A 94 -6.06 -10.11 2.90
N ARG A 95 -6.88 -10.67 3.79
CA ARG A 95 -7.29 -12.08 3.77
C ARG A 95 -8.01 -12.51 2.48
N LYS A 96 -8.61 -11.57 1.74
CA LYS A 96 -9.33 -11.90 0.49
C LYS A 96 -8.39 -12.20 -0.69
N GLN A 97 -7.12 -11.80 -0.63
CA GLN A 97 -6.17 -11.97 -1.74
C GLN A 97 -5.58 -13.38 -1.83
N PHE A 98 -5.80 -14.25 -0.84
CA PHE A 98 -5.18 -15.57 -0.75
C PHE A 98 -6.04 -16.69 -1.35
N LYS A 99 -7.09 -16.38 -2.13
CA LYS A 99 -8.04 -17.38 -2.63
C LYS A 99 -7.78 -17.90 -4.04
N GLU A 100 -6.79 -17.38 -4.76
CA GLU A 100 -6.41 -17.88 -6.09
C GLU A 100 -4.89 -17.84 -6.24
N ALA A 101 -4.27 -19.02 -6.12
CA ALA A 101 -3.00 -19.41 -6.74
C ALA A 101 -2.93 -20.94 -6.69
#